data_AF-A0A0P1EUV0-F1
#
_entry.id   AF-A0A0P1EUV0-F1
#
_cell.length_a   1.000
_cell.length_b   1.000
_cell.length_c   1.000
_cell.angle_alpha   90.00
_cell.angle_beta   90.00
_cell.angle_gamma   90.00
#
_symmetry.space_group_name_H-M   'P 1'
#
loop_
_entity.id
_entity.type
_entity.pdbx_description
1 polymer ?
#
loop_
_entity_poly.entity_id
_entity_poly.type
_entity_poly.pdbx_seq_one_letter_code
_entity_poly.pdbx_strand_id
1 'polypeptide(L)'
;MKPAQIRIGLGKVLAVLVSLAAPPAAKAFPVDCAILLCLAGGWPASAECTHARAVFIRRITPWPIEPPLQIWRCPMDISMNAPLQSRPGEAQVIFAQGSEGGGADIDISGIEFDFVRSIRVWDVRHYSHRRRGRDEGCSEQFYMRLGTYGEQGEFGWQYTRPELAPSWVLPSRQCSSSNWRRGVGVEWEDHEGNHGYEWVAY
;
A
#
# COMPACT_ATOMS: atom_id res chain seq x y z
N MET A 1 63.35 60.92 12.08
CA MET A 1 62.60 59.66 12.32
C MET A 1 61.48 59.55 11.27
N LYS A 2 61.50 58.50 10.45
CA LYS A 2 60.46 58.16 9.44
C LYS A 2 59.84 56.81 9.86
N PRO A 3 58.52 56.68 10.02
CA PRO A 3 57.90 55.40 10.32
C PRO A 3 57.79 54.50 9.08
N ALA A 4 57.68 53.21 9.38
CA ALA A 4 57.94 52.05 8.54
C ALA A 4 56.96 51.84 7.38
N GLN A 5 57.48 51.26 6.29
CA GLN A 5 56.71 50.68 5.19
C GLN A 5 56.22 49.29 5.60
N ILE A 6 54.89 49.09 5.64
CA ILE A 6 54.28 47.77 5.87
C ILE A 6 54.15 47.07 4.51
N ARG A 7 54.88 45.97 4.34
CA ARG A 7 54.74 45.06 3.19
C ARG A 7 53.49 44.20 3.39
N ILE A 8 52.47 44.39 2.54
CA ILE A 8 51.30 43.50 2.48
C ILE A 8 51.72 42.25 1.72
N GLY A 9 51.88 41.14 2.45
CA GLY A 9 52.12 39.82 1.85
C GLY A 9 50.88 39.34 1.12
N LEU A 10 51.05 38.95 -0.14
CA LEU A 10 50.00 38.35 -0.97
C LEU A 10 49.71 36.92 -0.45
N GLY A 11 48.87 36.81 0.57
CA GLY A 11 48.40 35.53 1.10
C GLY A 11 47.52 34.83 0.06
N LYS A 12 48.00 33.71 -0.49
CA LYS A 12 47.20 32.83 -1.35
C LYS A 12 46.08 32.23 -0.50
N VAL A 13 44.86 32.75 -0.62
CA VAL A 13 43.66 32.13 -0.07
C VAL A 13 43.37 30.90 -0.92
N LEU A 14 43.75 29.72 -0.42
CA LEU A 14 43.39 28.44 -1.01
C LEU A 14 41.91 28.19 -0.68
N ALA A 15 41.01 28.50 -1.61
CA ALA A 15 39.59 28.19 -1.47
C ALA A 15 39.42 26.65 -1.49
N VAL A 16 39.13 26.06 -0.33
CA VAL A 16 38.73 24.65 -0.23
C VAL A 16 37.31 24.55 -0.80
N LEU A 17 37.20 24.04 -2.04
CA LEU A 17 35.92 23.66 -2.63
C LEU A 17 35.44 22.39 -1.93
N VAL A 18 34.54 22.55 -0.95
CA VAL A 18 33.76 21.43 -0.42
C VAL A 18 32.80 21.02 -1.52
N SER A 19 33.09 19.92 -2.21
CA SER A 19 32.13 19.27 -3.09
C SER A 19 30.95 18.79 -2.24
N LEU A 20 29.81 19.49 -2.32
CA LEU A 20 28.53 18.92 -1.90
C LEU A 20 28.26 17.75 -2.84
N ALA A 21 28.63 16.53 -2.43
CA ALA A 21 28.11 15.34 -3.03
C ALA A 21 26.59 15.37 -2.80
N ALA A 22 25.83 15.64 -3.86
CA ALA A 22 24.40 15.39 -3.83
C ALA A 22 24.20 13.92 -3.43
N PRO A 23 23.29 13.60 -2.50
CA PRO A 23 22.97 12.20 -2.23
C PRO A 23 22.67 11.53 -3.57
N PRO A 24 23.13 10.29 -3.79
CA PRO A 24 22.73 9.56 -4.98
C PRO A 24 21.21 9.63 -5.05
N ALA A 25 20.67 10.02 -6.21
CA ALA A 25 19.24 9.98 -6.44
C ALA A 25 18.79 8.58 -6.02
N ALA A 26 18.05 8.51 -4.91
CA ALA A 26 17.52 7.25 -4.44
C ALA A 26 16.74 6.70 -5.62
N LYS A 27 17.17 5.56 -6.16
CA LYS A 27 16.37 4.80 -7.11
C LYS A 27 14.99 4.73 -6.48
N ALA A 28 14.02 5.41 -7.09
CA ALA A 28 12.68 5.51 -6.54
C ALA A 28 12.25 4.08 -6.22
N PHE A 29 12.21 3.76 -4.92
CA PHE A 29 11.66 2.49 -4.48
C PHE A 29 10.29 2.38 -5.15
N PRO A 30 9.97 1.26 -5.82
CA PRO A 30 8.62 1.06 -6.29
C PRO A 30 7.68 1.33 -5.10
N VAL A 31 6.68 2.20 -5.27
CA VAL A 31 5.78 2.61 -4.18
C VAL A 31 5.16 1.40 -3.47
N ASP A 32 5.03 0.28 -4.18
CA ASP A 32 4.60 -1.02 -3.68
C ASP A 32 5.49 -1.59 -2.57
N CYS A 33 6.81 -1.39 -2.63
CA CYS A 33 7.70 -1.76 -1.53
C CYS A 33 7.49 -0.89 -0.30
N ALA A 34 7.27 0.41 -0.50
CA ALA A 34 6.95 1.30 0.60
C ALA A 34 5.59 0.94 1.22
N ILE A 35 4.57 0.65 0.40
CA ILE A 35 3.26 0.17 0.87
C ILE A 35 3.44 -1.08 1.72
N LEU A 36 4.15 -2.09 1.22
CA LEU A 36 4.36 -3.35 1.93
C LEU A 36 5.04 -3.15 3.29
N LEU A 37 6.18 -2.45 3.32
CA LEU A 37 6.96 -2.23 4.54
C LEU A 37 6.23 -1.33 5.55
N CYS A 38 5.58 -0.27 5.06
CA CYS A 38 4.83 0.63 5.92
C CYS A 38 3.56 -0.03 6.47
N LEU A 39 2.89 -0.86 5.68
CA LEU A 39 1.73 -1.63 6.13
C LEU A 39 2.12 -2.61 7.23
N ALA A 40 3.24 -3.33 7.06
CA ALA A 40 3.76 -4.27 8.06
C ALA A 40 4.05 -3.59 9.42
N GLY A 41 4.39 -2.30 9.41
CA GLY A 41 4.63 -1.48 10.60
C GLY A 41 3.48 -0.55 11.00
N GLY A 42 2.26 -0.79 10.51
CA GLY A 42 1.06 -0.03 10.95
C GLY A 42 0.98 1.42 10.45
N TRP A 43 1.60 1.74 9.31
CA TRP A 43 1.66 3.08 8.71
C TRP A 43 2.31 4.13 9.63
N PRO A 44 3.61 4.02 9.92
CA PRO A 44 4.30 4.97 10.79
C PRO A 44 4.30 6.38 10.18
N ALA A 45 4.42 7.40 11.04
CA ALA A 45 4.43 8.80 10.65
C ALA A 45 5.76 9.19 9.95
N SER A 46 5.92 8.77 8.69
CA SER A 46 7.00 9.19 7.80
C SER A 46 6.42 9.72 6.48
N ALA A 47 7.17 10.58 5.79
CA ALA A 47 6.74 11.12 4.50
C ALA A 47 6.49 10.00 3.47
N GLU A 48 7.39 9.01 3.45
CA GLU A 48 7.29 7.84 2.56
C GLU A 48 6.05 6.99 2.87
N CYS A 49 5.78 6.68 4.14
CA CYS A 49 4.63 5.89 4.53
C CYS A 49 3.31 6.65 4.36
N THR A 50 3.32 7.97 4.52
CA THR A 50 2.15 8.81 4.23
C THR A 50 1.83 8.79 2.74
N HIS A 51 2.86 8.92 1.89
CA HIS A 51 2.70 8.82 0.44
C HIS A 51 2.22 7.43 0.01
N ALA A 52 2.82 6.38 0.56
CA ALA A 52 2.44 5.00 0.30
C ALA A 52 0.98 4.72 0.73
N ARG A 53 0.54 5.18 1.90
CA ARG A 53 -0.86 5.06 2.35
C ARG A 53 -1.82 5.75 1.41
N ALA A 54 -1.47 6.95 0.94
CA ALA A 54 -2.29 7.67 -0.02
C ALA A 54 -2.46 6.89 -1.34
N VAL A 55 -1.39 6.24 -1.84
CA VAL A 55 -1.46 5.39 -3.05
C VAL A 55 -2.28 4.12 -2.79
N PHE A 56 -2.07 3.47 -1.65
CA PHE A 56 -2.83 2.30 -1.21
C PHE A 56 -4.34 2.57 -1.19
N ILE A 57 -4.76 3.69 -0.60
CA ILE A 57 -6.16 4.11 -0.59
C ILE A 57 -6.64 4.54 -1.97
N ARG A 58 -5.82 5.27 -2.74
CA ARG A 58 -6.21 5.72 -4.09
C ARG A 58 -6.55 4.55 -5.02
N ARG A 59 -5.81 3.44 -4.94
CA ARG A 59 -6.05 2.25 -5.76
C ARG A 59 -7.42 1.62 -5.54
N ILE A 60 -7.99 1.78 -4.36
CA ILE A 60 -9.31 1.24 -4.05
C ILE A 60 -10.46 2.24 -4.34
N THR A 61 -10.19 3.49 -4.71
CA THR A 61 -11.19 4.58 -4.81
C THR A 61 -11.27 5.29 -6.18
N PRO A 62 -12.47 5.70 -6.62
CA PRO A 62 -13.56 4.86 -7.04
C PRO A 62 -13.47 4.58 -8.55
N TRP A 63 -13.19 3.31 -8.87
CA TRP A 63 -13.18 2.71 -10.20
C TRP A 63 -12.10 3.21 -11.20
N PRO A 64 -11.32 2.27 -11.80
CA PRO A 64 -11.27 0.84 -11.51
C PRO A 64 -10.67 0.58 -10.12
N ILE A 65 -11.32 -0.28 -9.32
CA ILE A 65 -10.77 -0.70 -8.03
C ILE A 65 -9.67 -1.71 -8.33
N GLU A 66 -8.44 -1.33 -8.05
CA GLU A 66 -7.26 -2.17 -8.16
C GLU A 66 -6.93 -2.80 -6.79
N PRO A 67 -6.24 -3.96 -6.77
CA PRO A 67 -5.68 -4.51 -5.54
C PRO A 67 -4.80 -3.44 -4.86
N PRO A 68 -5.00 -3.18 -3.56
CA PRO A 68 -4.34 -2.06 -2.89
C PRO A 68 -2.81 -2.23 -2.83
N LEU A 69 -2.34 -3.46 -2.69
CA LEU A 69 -0.93 -3.87 -2.75
C LEU A 69 -0.67 -4.73 -4.01
N GLN A 70 0.39 -4.41 -4.75
CA GLN A 70 0.80 -5.21 -5.92
C GLN A 70 2.17 -5.83 -5.60
N ILE A 71 2.16 -6.93 -4.85
CA ILE A 71 3.36 -7.53 -4.26
C ILE A 71 4.47 -7.81 -5.29
N TRP A 72 4.11 -8.21 -6.51
CA TRP A 72 5.02 -8.45 -7.64
C TRP A 72 5.83 -7.22 -8.09
N ARG A 73 5.35 -6.01 -7.81
CA ARG A 73 6.08 -4.77 -8.11
C ARG A 73 7.09 -4.41 -7.05
N CYS A 74 7.06 -5.11 -5.91
CA CYS A 74 8.14 -5.07 -4.95
C CYS A 74 8.98 -6.34 -5.08
N PRO A 75 10.06 -6.34 -5.88
CA PRO A 75 11.08 -7.37 -5.79
C PRO A 75 11.78 -7.18 -4.44
N MET A 76 11.16 -7.71 -3.38
CA MET A 76 11.94 -8.10 -2.23
C MET A 76 12.84 -9.22 -2.73
N ASP A 77 14.14 -9.07 -2.55
CA ASP A 77 15.11 -10.12 -2.83
C ASP A 77 14.89 -11.26 -1.81
N ILE A 78 13.76 -11.98 -1.91
CA ILE A 78 13.48 -13.22 -1.20
C ILE A 78 14.27 -14.31 -1.94
N SER A 79 15.59 -14.16 -1.93
CA SER A 79 16.52 -15.22 -2.23
C SER A 79 16.51 -16.20 -1.06
N MET A 80 15.48 -17.05 -1.00
CA MET A 80 15.50 -18.22 -0.12
C MET A 80 15.59 -19.53 -0.89
N ASN A 81 15.45 -19.56 -2.23
CA ASN A 81 15.66 -20.79 -3.03
C ASN A 81 15.99 -20.53 -4.52
N ALA A 82 16.91 -19.61 -4.83
CA ALA A 82 17.59 -19.67 -6.12
C ALA A 82 18.86 -20.52 -5.95
N PRO A 83 19.00 -21.69 -6.60
CA PRO A 83 20.28 -22.38 -6.61
C PRO A 83 21.29 -21.43 -7.21
N LEU A 84 22.29 -21.08 -6.40
CA LEU A 84 23.38 -20.17 -6.74
C LEU A 84 24.18 -20.78 -7.90
N GLN A 85 23.74 -20.59 -9.14
CA GLN A 85 24.58 -20.82 -10.32
C GLN A 85 25.46 -19.60 -10.50
N SER A 86 26.44 -19.47 -9.61
CA SER A 86 27.59 -18.61 -9.85
C SER A 86 28.40 -19.18 -11.02
N ARG A 87 28.19 -18.66 -12.24
CA ARG A 87 29.22 -18.68 -13.28
C ARG A 87 29.80 -17.27 -13.41
N PRO A 88 31.10 -17.09 -13.19
CA PRO A 88 31.71 -15.77 -13.27
C PRO A 88 31.94 -15.38 -14.72
N GLY A 89 31.42 -14.22 -15.11
CA GLY A 89 31.76 -13.55 -16.36
C GLY A 89 30.59 -13.46 -17.33
N GLU A 90 29.77 -12.43 -17.14
CA GLU A 90 29.15 -11.58 -18.17
C GLU A 90 28.02 -10.78 -17.51
N ALA A 91 28.05 -9.45 -17.67
CA ALA A 91 27.01 -8.57 -17.16
C ALA A 91 25.72 -8.81 -17.95
N GLN A 92 24.88 -9.72 -17.46
CA GLN A 92 23.57 -9.98 -18.04
C GLN A 92 22.56 -9.02 -17.41
N VAL A 93 22.11 -8.09 -18.24
CA VAL A 93 20.97 -7.22 -17.95
C VAL A 93 19.75 -8.14 -17.86
N ILE A 94 19.24 -8.37 -16.64
CA ILE A 94 18.02 -9.16 -16.46
C ILE A 94 16.85 -8.31 -16.97
N PHE A 95 16.36 -8.62 -18.16
CA PHE A 95 15.05 -8.18 -18.60
C PHE A 95 14.01 -8.97 -17.80
N ALA A 96 13.40 -8.32 -16.80
CA ALA A 96 12.14 -8.80 -16.25
C ALA A 96 11.09 -8.64 -17.36
N GLN A 97 10.82 -9.71 -18.11
CA GLN A 97 9.64 -9.77 -18.95
C GLN A 97 8.44 -9.73 -18.01
N GLY A 98 7.79 -8.57 -17.94
CA GLY A 98 6.51 -8.44 -17.28
C GLY A 98 5.50 -9.32 -18.00
N SER A 99 5.11 -10.42 -17.37
CA SER A 99 3.89 -11.12 -17.72
C SER A 99 2.72 -10.20 -17.39
N GLU A 100 2.00 -9.76 -18.43
CA GLU A 100 0.62 -9.32 -18.24
C GLU A 100 -0.17 -10.52 -17.70
N GLY A 101 -0.49 -10.48 -16.39
CA GLY A 101 -1.51 -11.36 -15.80
C GLY A 101 -1.04 -12.59 -15.02
N GLY A 102 0.21 -12.68 -14.60
CA GLY A 102 0.64 -13.73 -13.69
C GLY A 102 1.92 -13.33 -12.97
N GLY A 103 1.83 -13.14 -11.66
CA GLY A 103 3.01 -12.99 -10.81
C GLY A 103 3.97 -14.15 -11.09
N ALA A 104 5.26 -13.85 -11.13
CA ALA A 104 6.25 -14.88 -10.83
C ALA A 104 5.82 -15.59 -9.54
N ASP A 105 6.14 -16.88 -9.42
CA ASP A 105 5.85 -17.76 -8.28
C ASP A 105 6.27 -17.11 -6.93
N ILE A 106 5.39 -16.28 -6.35
CA ILE A 106 5.60 -15.61 -5.07
C ILE A 106 4.69 -16.33 -4.08
N ASP A 107 5.31 -17.22 -3.31
CA ASP A 107 4.66 -17.90 -2.21
C ASP A 107 4.60 -16.97 -0.99
N ILE A 108 3.39 -16.55 -0.62
CA ILE A 108 3.09 -15.81 0.60
C ILE A 108 2.31 -16.64 1.63
N SER A 109 2.38 -17.96 1.55
CA SER A 109 1.80 -18.86 2.56
C SER A 109 2.52 -18.74 3.92
N GLY A 110 3.76 -18.25 3.94
CA GLY A 110 4.52 -18.00 5.16
C GLY A 110 3.84 -17.02 6.12
N ILE A 111 4.10 -17.21 7.42
CA ILE A 111 3.56 -16.37 8.50
C ILE A 111 4.04 -14.93 8.40
N GLU A 112 5.20 -14.69 7.79
CA GLU A 112 5.76 -13.36 7.55
C GLU A 112 4.87 -12.51 6.62
N PHE A 113 3.96 -13.14 5.88
CA PHE A 113 2.99 -12.48 5.00
C PHE A 113 1.55 -12.53 5.52
N ASP A 114 1.33 -12.98 6.76
CA ASP A 114 0.00 -12.98 7.37
C ASP A 114 -0.63 -11.58 7.32
N PHE A 115 0.17 -10.52 7.52
CA PHE A 115 -0.30 -9.13 7.41
C PHE A 115 -0.83 -8.79 6.00
N VAL A 116 -0.25 -9.33 4.93
CA VAL A 116 -0.76 -9.15 3.55
C VAL A 116 -2.07 -9.92 3.37
N ARG A 117 -2.10 -11.18 3.83
CA ARG A 117 -3.29 -12.03 3.78
C ARG A 117 -4.39 -11.59 4.75
N SER A 118 -4.10 -10.70 5.71
CA SER A 118 -5.07 -10.05 6.59
C SER A 118 -5.89 -8.97 5.87
N ILE A 119 -5.37 -8.42 4.76
CA ILE A 119 -6.02 -7.32 4.06
C ILE A 119 -7.41 -7.76 3.57
N ARG A 120 -8.44 -6.98 3.91
CA ARG A 120 -9.81 -7.15 3.42
C ARG A 120 -10.28 -5.85 2.80
N VAL A 121 -10.78 -5.93 1.56
CA VAL A 121 -11.34 -4.77 0.85
C VAL A 121 -12.85 -4.94 0.69
N TRP A 122 -13.63 -4.09 1.34
CA TRP A 122 -15.08 -4.08 1.30
C TRP A 122 -15.57 -3.09 0.24
N ASP A 123 -15.95 -3.59 -0.95
CA ASP A 123 -16.59 -2.77 -2.00
C ASP A 123 -18.11 -2.75 -1.79
N VAL A 124 -18.62 -1.66 -1.22
CA VAL A 124 -20.05 -1.41 -1.01
C VAL A 124 -20.57 -0.53 -2.14
N ARG A 125 -21.01 -1.14 -3.24
CA ARG A 125 -21.57 -0.38 -4.38
C ARG A 125 -22.96 0.15 -4.11
N HIS A 126 -23.73 -0.60 -3.34
CA HIS A 126 -25.08 -0.27 -2.94
C HIS A 126 -25.39 -0.96 -1.62
N TYR A 127 -25.79 -0.21 -0.61
CA TYR A 127 -26.45 -0.75 0.57
C TYR A 127 -27.54 0.22 0.99
N SER A 128 -28.76 -0.28 1.14
CA SER A 128 -29.84 0.51 1.70
C SER A 128 -30.90 -0.38 2.32
N HIS A 129 -31.61 0.20 3.28
CA HIS A 129 -32.88 -0.33 3.72
C HIS A 129 -34.01 0.67 3.50
N ARG A 130 -35.20 0.15 3.27
CA ARG A 130 -36.42 0.95 3.16
C ARG A 130 -37.55 0.24 3.88
N ARG A 131 -38.24 0.96 4.76
CA ARG A 131 -39.58 0.53 5.21
C ARG A 131 -40.54 0.67 4.05
N ARG A 132 -41.19 -0.43 3.66
CA ARG A 132 -42.40 -0.33 2.84
C ARG A 132 -43.59 -0.27 3.80
N GLY A 133 -44.54 0.62 3.57
CA GLY A 133 -45.81 0.66 4.31
C GLY A 133 -45.74 0.82 5.84
N ARG A 134 -46.92 0.80 6.46
CA ARG A 134 -47.09 0.79 7.92
C ARG A 134 -47.01 -0.63 8.49
N ASP A 135 -47.37 -1.62 7.68
CA ASP A 135 -47.53 -3.04 8.05
C ASP A 135 -46.59 -3.98 7.27
N GLU A 136 -45.84 -3.46 6.28
CA GLU A 136 -44.84 -4.26 5.55
C GLU A 136 -43.48 -4.18 6.27
N GLY A 137 -42.79 -5.31 6.31
CA GLY A 137 -41.47 -5.43 6.93
C GLY A 137 -40.41 -4.55 6.25
N CYS A 138 -39.24 -4.48 6.87
CA CYS A 138 -38.11 -3.77 6.28
C CYS A 138 -37.55 -4.51 5.07
N SER A 139 -37.36 -3.80 3.95
CA SER A 139 -36.66 -4.30 2.78
C SER A 139 -35.21 -3.85 2.81
N GLU A 140 -34.27 -4.80 2.83
CA GLU A 140 -32.83 -4.55 2.66
C GLU A 140 -32.43 -4.84 1.21
N GLN A 141 -31.61 -3.98 0.63
CA GLN A 141 -31.07 -4.12 -0.71
C GLN A 141 -29.57 -3.82 -0.71
N PHE A 142 -28.77 -4.75 -1.24
CA PHE A 142 -27.33 -4.62 -1.22
C PHE A 142 -26.66 -5.21 -2.44
N TYR A 143 -25.52 -4.63 -2.80
CA TYR A 143 -24.54 -5.15 -3.75
C TYR A 143 -23.16 -4.86 -3.15
N MET A 144 -22.53 -5.90 -2.63
CA MET A 144 -21.28 -5.82 -1.89
C MET A 144 -20.32 -6.92 -2.33
N ARG A 145 -19.03 -6.61 -2.35
CA ARG A 145 -17.96 -7.59 -2.64
C ARG A 145 -16.86 -7.47 -1.61
N LEU A 146 -16.23 -8.59 -1.28
CA LEU A 146 -15.06 -8.67 -0.42
C LEU A 146 -13.85 -9.06 -1.26
N GLY A 147 -12.81 -8.26 -1.19
CA GLY A 147 -11.52 -8.51 -1.82
C GLY A 147 -10.53 -9.09 -0.82
N THR A 148 -9.82 -10.15 -1.21
CA THR A 148 -8.85 -10.87 -0.37
C THR A 148 -7.62 -11.25 -1.19
N TYR A 149 -6.46 -11.34 -0.53
CA TYR A 149 -5.27 -11.98 -1.08
C TYR A 149 -5.25 -13.47 -0.76
N GLY A 150 -4.88 -14.29 -1.75
CA GLY A 150 -4.57 -15.71 -1.57
C GLY A 150 -3.08 -15.94 -1.29
N GLU A 151 -2.70 -17.21 -1.19
CA GLU A 151 -1.33 -17.62 -0.81
C GLU A 151 -0.31 -17.38 -1.91
N GLN A 152 -0.73 -17.22 -3.16
CA GLN A 152 0.17 -16.92 -4.28
C GLN A 152 0.16 -15.43 -4.60
N GLY A 153 -0.33 -14.58 -3.68
CA GLY A 153 -0.44 -13.14 -3.83
C GLY A 153 -1.59 -12.68 -4.73
N GLU A 154 -2.39 -13.60 -5.25
CA GLU A 154 -3.51 -13.29 -6.12
C GLU A 154 -4.61 -12.55 -5.35
N PHE A 155 -5.14 -11.48 -5.96
CA PHE A 155 -6.23 -10.73 -5.37
C PHE A 155 -7.55 -11.10 -6.04
N GLY A 156 -8.48 -11.63 -5.25
CA GLY A 156 -9.77 -12.11 -5.73
C GLY A 156 -10.94 -11.36 -5.11
N TRP A 157 -12.02 -11.20 -5.87
CA TRP A 157 -13.29 -10.70 -5.37
C TRP A 157 -14.26 -11.85 -5.10
N GLN A 158 -14.89 -11.81 -3.94
CA GLN A 158 -15.97 -12.70 -3.58
C GLN A 158 -17.23 -11.90 -3.26
N TYR A 159 -18.39 -12.50 -3.50
CA TYR A 159 -19.65 -11.93 -3.03
C TYR A 159 -19.68 -11.96 -1.50
N THR A 160 -20.12 -10.87 -0.89
CA THR A 160 -20.28 -10.80 0.57
C THR A 160 -21.68 -10.29 0.93
N ARG A 161 -22.05 -10.49 2.19
CA ARG A 161 -23.35 -10.09 2.72
C ARG A 161 -23.21 -9.10 3.88
N PRO A 162 -24.24 -8.26 4.13
CA PRO A 162 -24.23 -7.29 5.21
C PRO A 162 -24.00 -7.87 6.61
N GLU A 163 -24.29 -9.15 6.84
CA GLU A 163 -24.13 -9.79 8.16
C GLU A 163 -22.68 -10.07 8.52
N LEU A 164 -21.80 -10.21 7.52
CA LEU A 164 -20.37 -10.43 7.71
C LEU A 164 -19.59 -9.12 7.77
N ALA A 165 -20.21 -8.01 7.33
CA ALA A 165 -19.56 -6.71 7.29
C ALA A 165 -19.35 -6.16 8.71
N PRO A 166 -18.15 -5.68 9.05
CA PRO A 166 -17.89 -4.99 10.30
C PRO A 166 -18.78 -3.75 10.47
N SER A 167 -19.02 -3.36 11.73
CA SER A 167 -19.81 -2.16 12.03
C SER A 167 -19.20 -0.87 11.46
N TRP A 168 -17.89 -0.79 11.27
CA TRP A 168 -17.27 0.38 10.65
C TRP A 168 -17.59 0.48 9.13
N VAL A 169 -17.79 -0.66 8.46
CA VAL A 169 -18.25 -0.73 7.06
C VAL A 169 -19.75 -0.40 6.99
N LEU A 170 -20.57 -1.04 7.85
CA LEU A 170 -22.01 -0.82 7.94
C LEU A 170 -22.42 -0.42 9.38
N PRO A 171 -22.38 0.89 9.74
CA PRO A 171 -22.62 1.36 11.11
C PRO A 171 -24.02 1.10 11.64
N SER A 172 -25.00 1.00 10.75
CA SER A 172 -26.37 0.69 11.11
C SER A 172 -27.02 -0.16 10.03
N ARG A 173 -27.74 -1.17 10.48
CA ARG A 173 -28.62 -2.03 9.69
C ARG A 173 -30.08 -1.91 10.17
N GLN A 174 -30.36 -0.87 10.98
CA GLN A 174 -31.66 -0.67 11.61
C GLN A 174 -32.59 0.12 10.68
N CYS A 175 -33.79 -0.40 10.48
CA CYS A 175 -34.78 0.17 9.56
C CYS A 175 -35.57 1.36 10.09
N SER A 176 -35.09 2.02 11.14
CA SER A 176 -35.78 3.15 11.78
C SER A 176 -35.83 4.40 10.87
N SER A 177 -34.86 4.56 9.97
CA SER A 177 -34.80 5.61 8.94
C SER A 177 -34.08 5.09 7.70
N SER A 178 -34.56 5.33 6.48
CA SER A 178 -33.88 4.93 5.23
C SER A 178 -32.40 5.31 5.29
N ASN A 179 -31.50 4.33 5.28
CA ASN A 179 -30.07 4.60 5.16
C ASN A 179 -29.61 4.21 3.76
N TRP A 180 -28.62 4.94 3.27
CA TRP A 180 -27.89 4.61 2.07
C TRP A 180 -26.42 4.60 2.44
N ARG A 181 -25.68 3.61 1.96
CA ARG A 181 -24.23 3.54 2.14
C ARG A 181 -23.58 3.05 0.86
N ARG A 182 -22.56 3.79 0.44
CA ARG A 182 -21.74 3.49 -0.72
C ARG A 182 -20.32 3.97 -0.46
N GLY A 183 -19.37 3.16 -0.84
CA GLY A 183 -17.96 3.41 -0.58
C GLY A 183 -17.14 2.13 -0.60
N VAL A 184 -15.85 2.31 -0.37
CA VAL A 184 -14.90 1.22 -0.15
C VAL A 184 -14.35 1.31 1.25
N GLY A 185 -14.31 0.16 1.92
CA GLY A 185 -13.57 -0.03 3.16
C GLY A 185 -12.33 -0.87 2.89
N VAL A 186 -11.25 -0.62 3.62
CA VAL A 186 -10.12 -1.55 3.70
C VAL A 186 -9.71 -1.71 5.15
N GLU A 187 -9.41 -2.93 5.55
CA GLU A 187 -8.82 -3.24 6.84
C GLU A 187 -7.60 -4.14 6.65
N TRP A 188 -6.73 -4.12 7.66
CA TRP A 188 -5.50 -4.89 7.72
C TRP A 188 -5.11 -5.10 9.19
N GLU A 189 -4.27 -6.08 9.42
CA GLU A 189 -3.50 -6.26 10.66
C GLU A 189 -2.02 -6.06 10.29
N ASP A 190 -1.27 -5.33 11.11
CA ASP A 190 0.18 -5.22 10.96
C ASP A 190 0.91 -6.45 11.51
N HIS A 191 2.25 -6.50 11.43
CA HIS A 191 3.02 -7.64 11.93
C HIS A 191 2.95 -7.82 13.46
N GLU A 192 2.58 -6.78 14.20
CA GLU A 192 2.36 -6.85 15.65
C GLU A 192 0.93 -7.29 16.01
N GLY A 193 0.06 -7.46 15.01
CA GLY A 193 -1.35 -7.81 15.18
C GLY A 193 -2.24 -6.60 15.49
N ASN A 194 -1.76 -5.37 15.29
CA ASN A 194 -2.60 -4.19 15.46
C ASN A 194 -3.53 -4.06 14.25
N HIS A 195 -4.84 -4.00 14.52
CA HIS A 195 -5.87 -3.79 13.51
C HIS A 195 -5.96 -2.32 13.08
N GLY A 196 -6.02 -2.09 11.78
CA GLY A 196 -6.27 -0.79 11.16
C GLY A 196 -7.35 -0.88 10.10
N TYR A 197 -8.07 0.22 9.89
CA TYR A 197 -9.06 0.33 8.82
C TYR A 197 -9.16 1.75 8.25
N GLU A 198 -9.68 1.84 7.03
CA GLU A 198 -10.02 3.09 6.35
C GLU A 198 -11.36 2.92 5.62
N TRP A 199 -12.18 3.97 5.63
CA TRP A 199 -13.43 4.03 4.87
C TRP A 199 -13.45 5.25 3.95
N VAL A 200 -13.72 5.04 2.67
CA VAL A 200 -13.85 6.11 1.68
C VAL A 200 -15.22 6.02 1.00
N ALA A 201 -16.06 7.03 1.23
CA ALA A 201 -17.36 7.16 0.59
C ALA A 201 -17.24 7.76 -0.82
N TYR A 202 -18.13 7.34 -1.74
CA TYR A 202 -18.28 7.88 -3.10
C TYR A 202 -19.66 7.57 -3.70
#